data_AF-A0A6B8RSJ9-F1
#
_entry.id   AF-A0A6B8RSJ9-F1
#
_cell.length_a   1.000
_cell.length_b   1.000
_cell.length_c   1.000
_cell.angle_alpha   90.00
_cell.angle_beta   90.00
_cell.angle_gamma   90.00
#
_symmetry.space_group_name_H-M   'P 1'
#
loop_
_entity.id
_entity.type
_entity.pdbx_description
1 polymer ?
#
loop_
_entity_poly.entity_id
_entity_poly.type
_entity_poly.pdbx_seq_one_letter_code
_entity_poly.pdbx_strand_id
1 'polypeptide(L)'
;MKKVLLFTLVLTISGLLASKYVLAEPRQVVDNFINHLIKKEYDSASLYLFDKSMKIPELIENTPIDGINVLTTPQKNDTQIEIVVAYFKGEHGGERIAFIWELIVKDEKISHIKVIHDGTKPLLEEAKLVKEYQLKFHRRVMVPNEYPSEVTSFNGYIDEKNELLHLGYGIESLHSYLHITVFPISLNLEQYIGNNTVHRTLKDGTKVLYRANFDLAYEIRFQKDGLNYKMAVGKKNLSEKFTVDDLMQIAESMK
;
A
#
# COMPACT_ATOMS: atom_id res chain seq x y z
N MET A 1 68.28 -1.44 37.75
CA MET A 1 66.80 -1.52 37.88
C MET A 1 66.09 -0.38 37.12
N LYS A 2 66.32 -0.21 35.81
CA LYS A 2 65.62 0.83 34.99
C LYS A 2 65.08 0.32 33.65
N LYS A 3 65.25 -0.96 33.29
CA LYS A 3 64.78 -1.53 32.03
C LYS A 3 63.52 -2.42 32.15
N VAL A 4 63.06 -2.69 33.37
CA VAL A 4 61.88 -3.53 33.62
C VAL A 4 60.57 -2.72 33.66
N LEU A 5 60.66 -1.39 33.81
CA LEU A 5 59.47 -0.53 33.92
C LEU A 5 58.87 -0.09 32.57
N LEU A 6 59.58 -0.29 31.45
CA LEU A 6 59.13 0.18 30.14
C LEU A 6 58.22 -0.84 29.43
N PHE A 7 58.32 -2.12 29.80
CA PHE A 7 57.48 -3.18 29.21
C PHE A 7 56.08 -3.28 29.83
N THR A 8 55.88 -2.75 31.03
CA THR A 8 54.56 -2.70 31.67
C THR A 8 53.71 -1.51 31.23
N LEU A 9 54.29 -0.47 30.62
CA LEU A 9 53.53 0.68 30.13
C LEU A 9 52.98 0.49 28.69
N VAL A 10 53.60 -0.38 27.89
CA VAL A 10 53.14 -0.64 26.51
C VAL A 10 51.99 -1.66 26.49
N LEU A 11 51.84 -2.50 27.52
CA LEU A 11 50.77 -3.49 27.60
C LEU A 11 49.43 -2.95 28.10
N THR A 12 49.38 -1.73 28.68
CA THR A 12 48.13 -1.14 29.20
C THR A 12 47.41 -0.24 28.19
N ILE A 13 48.06 0.13 27.07
CA ILE A 13 47.43 0.98 26.03
C ILE A 13 46.81 0.14 24.90
N SER A 14 47.23 -1.12 24.70
CA SER A 14 46.58 -2.03 23.75
C SER A 14 45.26 -2.64 24.26
N GLY A 15 44.94 -2.45 25.55
CA GLY A 15 43.70 -2.96 26.16
C GLY A 15 42.47 -2.05 26.02
N LEU A 16 42.61 -0.83 25.47
CA LEU A 16 41.52 0.16 25.40
C LEU A 16 40.96 0.40 23.99
N LEU A 17 41.40 -0.34 22.98
CA LEU A 17 40.85 -0.28 21.61
C LEU A 17 40.04 -1.51 21.20
N ALA A 18 39.76 -2.43 22.13
CA ALA A 18 38.66 -3.37 21.94
C ALA A 18 37.35 -2.68 22.33
N SER A 19 36.98 -1.60 21.63
CA SER A 19 35.56 -1.34 21.44
C SER A 19 35.04 -2.59 20.76
N LYS A 20 34.36 -3.44 21.53
CA LYS A 20 33.50 -4.47 20.96
C LYS A 20 32.52 -3.69 20.10
N TYR A 21 32.79 -3.61 18.80
CA TYR A 21 31.72 -3.55 17.83
C TYR A 21 30.92 -4.80 18.15
N VAL A 22 29.84 -4.61 18.91
CA VAL A 22 28.85 -5.65 19.11
C VAL A 22 28.40 -5.95 17.70
N LEU A 23 28.89 -7.06 17.16
CA LEU A 23 28.44 -7.55 15.87
C LEU A 23 26.94 -7.78 16.04
N ALA A 24 26.14 -6.88 15.49
CA ALA A 24 24.69 -6.95 15.57
C ALA A 24 24.25 -7.88 14.45
N GLU A 25 23.55 -8.95 14.80
CA GLU A 25 22.99 -9.84 13.79
C GLU A 25 22.17 -9.00 12.78
N PRO A 26 22.21 -9.29 11.47
CA PRO A 26 21.57 -8.45 10.45
C PRO A 26 20.10 -8.12 10.73
N ARG A 27 19.38 -9.02 11.39
CA ARG A 27 18.03 -8.79 11.91
C ARG A 27 17.97 -7.72 12.99
N GLN A 28 18.92 -7.72 13.93
CA GLN A 28 19.05 -6.72 14.98
C GLN A 28 19.41 -5.33 14.43
N VAL A 29 20.20 -5.27 13.34
CA VAL A 29 20.49 -4.01 12.62
C VAL A 29 19.20 -3.40 12.08
N VAL A 30 18.38 -4.21 11.40
CA VAL A 30 17.09 -3.78 10.85
C VAL A 30 16.11 -3.40 11.94
N ASP A 31 15.95 -4.23 12.99
CA ASP A 31 15.03 -3.96 14.09
C ASP A 31 15.37 -2.63 14.78
N ASN A 32 16.65 -2.37 15.06
CA ASN A 32 17.06 -1.12 15.68
C ASN A 32 16.86 0.09 14.75
N PHE A 33 17.23 -0.05 13.47
CA PHE A 33 17.02 1.00 12.46
C PHE A 33 15.54 1.41 12.39
N ILE A 34 14.64 0.43 12.28
CA ILE A 34 13.19 0.67 12.18
C ILE A 34 12.64 1.23 13.49
N ASN A 35 13.08 0.74 14.65
CA ASN A 35 12.65 1.26 15.96
C ASN A 35 13.00 2.75 16.14
N HIS A 36 14.21 3.16 15.74
CA HIS A 36 14.59 4.58 15.78
C HIS A 36 13.77 5.41 14.78
N LEU A 37 13.52 4.87 13.59
CA LEU A 37 12.71 5.53 12.58
C LEU A 37 11.28 5.83 13.06
N ILE A 38 10.62 4.86 13.68
CA ILE A 38 9.24 5.00 14.21
C ILE A 38 9.18 6.04 15.31
N LYS A 39 10.22 6.13 16.14
CA LYS A 39 10.36 7.17 17.18
C LYS A 39 10.75 8.55 16.63
N LYS A 40 10.94 8.67 15.32
CA LYS A 40 11.43 9.88 14.63
C LYS A 40 12.84 10.29 15.08
N GLU A 41 13.64 9.33 15.53
CA GLU A 41 15.04 9.50 15.95
C GLU A 41 15.98 9.31 14.73
N TYR A 42 15.84 10.16 13.71
CA TYR A 42 16.53 9.99 12.42
C TYR A 42 18.06 9.95 12.54
N ASP A 43 18.65 10.75 13.44
CA ASP A 43 20.09 10.74 13.68
C ASP A 43 20.57 9.37 14.20
N SER A 44 19.82 8.76 15.11
CA SER A 44 20.09 7.42 15.63
C SER A 44 19.88 6.36 14.55
N ALA A 45 18.82 6.47 13.75
CA ALA A 45 18.57 5.57 12.62
C ALA A 45 19.72 5.61 11.60
N SER A 46 20.29 6.79 11.33
CA SER A 46 21.39 6.96 10.39
C SER A 46 22.66 6.18 10.76
N LEU A 47 22.83 5.83 12.04
CA LEU A 47 23.97 5.03 12.52
C LEU A 47 23.97 3.61 11.97
N TYR A 48 22.82 3.10 11.52
CA TYR A 48 22.67 1.75 10.96
C TYR A 48 22.84 1.71 9.44
N LEU A 49 23.01 2.86 8.78
CA LEU A 49 23.24 2.97 7.35
C LEU A 49 24.72 2.80 7.02
N PHE A 50 25.02 2.23 5.85
CA PHE A 50 26.38 2.13 5.33
C PHE A 50 26.96 3.51 5.01
N ASP A 51 26.12 4.41 4.52
CA ASP A 51 26.43 5.81 4.25
C ASP A 51 25.37 6.70 4.92
N LYS A 52 25.80 7.67 5.73
CA LYS A 52 24.91 8.63 6.41
C LYS A 52 24.19 9.58 5.44
N SER A 53 24.69 9.75 4.22
CA SER A 53 24.05 10.56 3.18
C SER A 53 22.89 9.84 2.49
N MET A 54 22.73 8.53 2.74
CA MET A 54 21.66 7.72 2.15
C MET A 54 20.30 8.23 2.62
N LYS A 55 19.40 8.45 1.65
CA LYS A 55 18.06 8.96 1.94
C LYS A 55 17.23 7.88 2.64
N ILE A 56 16.83 8.16 3.87
CA ILE A 56 15.80 7.39 4.57
C ILE A 56 14.44 7.80 3.99
N PRO A 57 13.57 6.86 3.56
CA PRO A 57 12.24 7.22 3.11
C PRO A 57 11.43 7.85 4.25
N GLU A 58 10.67 8.90 3.94
CA GLU A 58 9.83 9.59 4.91
C GLU A 58 8.58 8.76 5.21
N LEU A 59 8.19 8.69 6.48
CA LEU A 59 6.89 8.15 6.88
C LEU A 59 5.84 9.23 6.64
N ILE A 60 4.98 9.00 5.64
CA ILE A 60 4.06 10.01 5.09
C ILE A 60 2.89 10.30 6.05
N GLU A 61 2.53 9.32 6.89
CA GLU A 61 1.40 9.41 7.81
C GLU A 61 1.87 9.42 9.28
N ASN A 62 1.21 10.20 10.13
CA ASN A 62 1.50 10.29 11.56
C ASN A 62 0.77 9.22 12.40
N THR A 63 0.00 8.34 11.76
CA THR A 63 -0.70 7.25 12.42
C THR A 63 0.33 6.31 13.07
N PRO A 64 0.18 5.95 14.36
CA PRO A 64 1.13 5.08 15.04
C PRO A 64 1.29 3.74 14.32
N ILE A 65 2.49 3.18 14.37
CA ILE A 65 2.77 1.82 13.90
C ILE A 65 2.69 0.87 15.10
N ASP A 66 1.90 -0.19 15.01
CA ASP A 66 1.66 -1.14 16.11
C ASP A 66 2.32 -2.51 15.86
N GLY A 67 2.61 -2.83 14.59
CA GLY A 67 3.17 -4.12 14.20
C GLY A 67 4.21 -4.01 13.10
N ILE A 68 5.27 -4.83 13.21
CA ILE A 68 6.35 -4.93 12.22
C ILE A 68 6.72 -6.39 12.06
N ASN A 69 6.67 -6.86 10.83
CA ASN A 69 7.15 -8.18 10.43
C ASN A 69 8.39 -8.02 9.56
N VAL A 70 9.45 -8.74 9.92
CA VAL A 70 10.70 -8.77 9.14
C VAL A 70 10.86 -10.18 8.58
N LEU A 71 10.90 -10.28 7.25
CA LEU A 71 11.09 -11.52 6.52
C LEU A 71 12.50 -11.55 5.91
N THR A 72 13.31 -12.48 6.41
CA THR A 72 14.68 -12.67 5.98
C THR A 72 14.76 -13.61 4.78
N THR A 73 15.44 -13.16 3.72
CA THR A 73 15.78 -14.03 2.58
C THR A 73 17.08 -14.80 2.84
N PRO A 74 17.30 -15.96 2.17
CA PRO A 74 18.56 -16.70 2.27
C PRO A 74 19.76 -15.83 1.88
N GLN A 75 20.76 -15.76 2.76
CA GLN A 75 21.98 -14.99 2.54
C GLN A 75 22.73 -15.45 1.28
N LYS A 76 23.22 -14.49 0.49
CA LYS A 76 24.05 -14.77 -0.69
C LYS A 76 25.25 -13.82 -0.71
N ASN A 77 26.47 -14.36 -0.69
CA ASN A 77 27.72 -13.60 -0.79
C ASN A 77 27.78 -12.40 0.19
N ASP A 78 27.64 -12.67 1.50
CA ASP A 78 27.65 -11.69 2.59
C ASP A 78 26.58 -10.58 2.50
N THR A 79 25.62 -10.74 1.60
CA THR A 79 24.48 -9.85 1.43
C THR A 79 23.23 -10.54 1.93
N GLN A 80 22.48 -9.84 2.80
CA GLN A 80 21.21 -10.30 3.34
C GLN A 80 20.12 -9.32 2.93
N ILE A 81 19.04 -9.84 2.34
CA ILE A 81 17.88 -9.02 1.98
C ILE A 81 16.79 -9.26 3.01
N GLU A 82 16.32 -8.18 3.61
CA GLU A 82 15.26 -8.16 4.62
C GLU A 82 14.04 -7.44 4.04
N ILE A 83 12.88 -8.08 4.09
CA ILE A 83 11.60 -7.46 3.71
C ILE A 83 10.90 -7.04 4.99
N VAL A 84 10.75 -5.74 5.18
CA VAL A 84 10.05 -5.14 6.33
C VAL A 84 8.63 -4.82 5.91
N VAL A 85 7.66 -5.35 6.64
CA VAL A 85 6.23 -5.03 6.51
C VAL A 85 5.78 -4.40 7.82
N ALA A 86 5.43 -3.12 7.79
CA ALA A 86 4.89 -2.40 8.93
C ALA A 86 3.38 -2.19 8.79
N TYR A 87 2.67 -2.10 9.92
CA TYR A 87 1.22 -1.93 9.97
C TYR A 87 0.84 -0.75 10.86
N PHE A 88 -0.09 0.07 10.39
CA PHE A 88 -0.68 1.11 11.20
C PHE A 88 -1.50 0.50 12.33
N LYS A 89 -1.58 1.23 13.45
CA LYS A 89 -2.49 0.94 14.54
C LYS A 89 -3.93 1.21 14.09
N GLY A 90 -4.67 0.16 13.74
CA GLY A 90 -6.09 0.27 13.39
C GLY A 90 -6.98 0.47 14.62
N GLU A 91 -8.14 1.12 14.45
CA GLU A 91 -9.11 1.27 15.56
C GLU A 91 -9.79 -0.05 15.91
N HIS A 92 -9.91 -1.01 14.97
CA HIS A 92 -10.64 -2.28 15.14
C HIS A 92 -9.91 -3.54 14.61
N GLY A 93 -8.56 -3.56 14.67
CA GLY A 93 -7.79 -4.74 14.26
C GLY A 93 -7.63 -4.94 12.75
N GLY A 94 -8.10 -3.99 11.94
CA GLY A 94 -7.77 -3.90 10.52
C GLY A 94 -6.32 -3.48 10.32
N GLU A 95 -5.47 -4.42 9.94
CA GLU A 95 -4.05 -4.21 9.69
C GLU A 95 -3.83 -3.50 8.33
N ARG A 96 -4.02 -2.17 8.27
CA ARG A 96 -3.57 -1.38 7.11
C ARG A 96 -2.04 -1.34 7.08
N ILE A 97 -1.45 -1.72 5.95
CA ILE A 97 0.00 -1.70 5.77
C ILE A 97 0.48 -0.24 5.77
N ALA A 98 1.45 0.05 6.64
CA ALA A 98 2.10 1.35 6.77
C ALA A 98 3.29 1.53 5.83
N PHE A 99 4.03 0.46 5.53
CA PHE A 99 5.01 0.44 4.45
C PHE A 99 5.50 -0.99 4.22
N ILE A 100 6.02 -1.23 3.01
CA ILE A 100 6.77 -2.43 2.67
C ILE A 100 8.09 -1.99 2.09
N TRP A 101 9.19 -2.29 2.77
CA TRP A 101 10.53 -1.94 2.31
C TRP A 101 11.40 -3.19 2.16
N GLU A 102 12.22 -3.19 1.12
CA GLU A 102 13.30 -4.16 0.92
C GLU A 102 14.62 -3.49 1.32
N LEU A 103 15.28 -4.06 2.32
CA LEU A 103 16.55 -3.57 2.86
C LEU A 103 17.67 -4.53 2.49
N ILE A 104 18.76 -4.00 1.94
CA ILE A 104 19.96 -4.79 1.64
C ILE A 104 20.98 -4.54 2.74
N VAL A 105 21.23 -5.55 3.58
CA VAL A 105 22.20 -5.51 4.67
C VAL A 105 23.51 -6.14 4.21
N LYS A 106 24.61 -5.41 4.39
CA LYS A 106 25.97 -5.84 4.15
C LYS A 106 26.86 -5.35 5.28
N ASP A 107 27.73 -6.23 5.80
CA ASP A 107 28.67 -5.87 6.88
C ASP A 107 27.97 -5.17 8.06
N GLU A 108 26.80 -5.69 8.45
CA GLU A 108 25.95 -5.15 9.54
C GLU A 108 25.47 -3.71 9.36
N LYS A 109 25.45 -3.25 8.11
CA LYS A 109 24.91 -1.95 7.72
C LYS A 109 23.89 -2.10 6.62
N ILE A 110 22.87 -1.26 6.66
CA ILE A 110 21.91 -1.13 5.56
C ILE A 110 22.60 -0.36 4.43
N SER A 111 22.83 -1.04 3.32
CA SER A 111 23.49 -0.51 2.13
C SER A 111 22.51 0.04 1.09
N HIS A 112 21.26 -0.43 1.13
CA HIS A 112 20.20 0.01 0.22
C HIS A 112 18.82 -0.11 0.86
N ILE A 113 17.94 0.83 0.52
CA ILE A 113 16.53 0.85 0.92
C ILE A 113 15.70 1.01 -0.34
N LYS A 114 14.93 -0.02 -0.69
CA LYS A 114 13.97 0.02 -1.78
C LYS A 114 12.57 0.07 -1.21
N VAL A 115 11.84 1.14 -1.52
CA VAL A 115 10.44 1.31 -1.13
C VAL A 115 9.57 0.52 -2.10
N ILE A 116 8.91 -0.53 -1.59
CA ILE A 116 7.91 -1.29 -2.35
C ILE A 116 6.53 -0.66 -2.14
N HIS A 117 6.23 -0.23 -0.91
CA HIS A 117 5.03 0.50 -0.54
C HIS A 117 5.35 1.50 0.58
N ASP A 118 4.75 2.70 0.56
CA ASP A 118 5.08 3.83 1.44
C ASP A 118 3.95 4.22 2.41
N GLY A 119 2.85 3.44 2.43
CA GLY A 119 1.71 3.71 3.31
C GLY A 119 0.94 4.96 2.96
N THR A 120 1.10 5.50 1.74
CA THR A 120 0.23 6.56 1.25
C THR A 120 -1.24 6.20 1.46
N LYS A 121 -2.05 7.23 1.72
CA LYS A 121 -3.50 7.04 1.88
C LYS A 121 -4.05 6.52 0.55
N PRO A 122 -4.77 5.39 0.54
CA PRO A 122 -5.33 4.81 -0.69
C PRO A 122 -6.09 5.83 -1.55
N LEU A 123 -6.88 6.70 -0.91
CA LEU A 123 -7.66 7.74 -1.60
C LEU A 123 -6.80 8.90 -2.15
N LEU A 124 -5.60 9.12 -1.62
CA LEU A 124 -4.66 10.09 -2.20
C LEU A 124 -4.03 9.54 -3.49
N GLU A 125 -3.70 8.25 -3.53
CA GLU A 125 -3.22 7.59 -4.74
C GLU A 125 -4.32 7.56 -5.82
N GLU A 126 -5.55 7.26 -5.43
CA GLU A 126 -6.73 7.37 -6.30
C GLU A 126 -6.85 8.77 -6.89
N ALA A 127 -6.85 9.81 -6.05
CA ALA A 127 -6.99 11.19 -6.50
C ALA A 127 -5.89 11.62 -7.49
N LYS A 128 -4.64 11.16 -7.29
CA LYS A 128 -3.54 11.41 -8.23
C LYS A 128 -3.82 10.78 -9.60
N LEU A 129 -4.16 9.49 -9.62
CA LEU A 129 -4.41 8.75 -10.86
C LEU A 129 -5.64 9.28 -11.60
N VAL A 130 -6.72 9.59 -10.88
CA VAL A 130 -7.94 10.17 -11.44
C VAL A 130 -7.63 11.52 -12.06
N LYS A 131 -6.89 12.39 -11.36
CA LYS A 131 -6.48 13.69 -11.90
C LYS A 131 -5.63 13.56 -13.16
N GLU A 132 -4.72 12.59 -13.20
CA GLU A 132 -3.92 12.29 -14.39
C GLU A 132 -4.82 11.91 -15.58
N TYR A 133 -5.77 10.99 -15.38
CA TYR A 133 -6.74 10.61 -16.41
C TYR A 133 -7.57 11.80 -16.89
N GLN A 134 -8.11 12.60 -15.95
CA GLN A 134 -8.95 13.76 -16.27
C GLN A 134 -8.18 14.80 -17.10
N LEU A 135 -6.92 15.09 -16.75
CA LEU A 135 -6.07 16.02 -17.49
C LEU A 135 -5.71 15.48 -18.88
N LYS A 136 -5.43 14.18 -18.99
CA LYS A 136 -5.02 13.54 -20.24
C LYS A 136 -6.16 13.49 -21.26
N PHE A 137 -7.36 13.08 -20.83
CA PHE A 137 -8.49 12.85 -21.73
C PHE A 137 -9.54 13.97 -21.69
N HIS A 138 -9.36 15.01 -20.86
CA HIS A 138 -10.27 16.15 -20.73
C HIS A 138 -11.71 15.73 -20.36
N ARG A 139 -11.85 14.75 -19.47
CA ARG A 139 -13.15 14.24 -19.00
C ARG A 139 -13.20 14.29 -17.48
N ARG A 140 -14.39 14.51 -16.93
CA ARG A 140 -14.60 14.38 -15.48
C ARG A 140 -15.02 12.95 -15.18
N VAL A 141 -14.21 12.26 -14.40
CA VAL A 141 -14.52 10.95 -13.84
C VAL A 141 -15.14 11.14 -12.46
N MET A 142 -16.21 10.39 -12.18
CA MET A 142 -16.75 10.27 -10.84
C MET A 142 -16.08 9.11 -10.08
N VAL A 143 -15.84 9.30 -8.79
CA VAL A 143 -15.30 8.29 -7.87
C VAL A 143 -16.17 8.15 -6.63
N PRO A 144 -16.18 6.99 -5.95
CA PRO A 144 -16.98 6.83 -4.73
C PRO A 144 -16.55 7.80 -3.63
N ASN A 145 -17.52 8.40 -2.98
CA ASN A 145 -17.29 9.27 -1.81
C ASN A 145 -17.67 8.57 -0.49
N GLU A 146 -18.42 7.47 -0.56
CA GLU A 146 -18.79 6.64 0.58
C GLU A 146 -18.42 5.19 0.32
N TYR A 147 -17.90 4.52 1.36
CA TYR A 147 -17.51 3.13 1.36
C TYR A 147 -18.17 2.42 2.55
N PRO A 148 -18.45 1.11 2.45
CA PRO A 148 -19.10 0.37 3.53
C PRO A 148 -18.21 0.20 4.78
N SER A 149 -16.89 0.40 4.64
CA SER A 149 -15.90 0.43 5.73
C SER A 149 -14.62 1.13 5.26
N GLU A 150 -13.56 1.12 6.07
CA GLU A 150 -12.28 1.75 5.73
C GLU A 150 -11.66 1.15 4.45
N VAL A 151 -11.17 2.04 3.58
CA VAL A 151 -10.37 1.66 2.41
C VAL A 151 -8.93 1.41 2.88
N THR A 152 -8.50 0.14 2.84
CA THR A 152 -7.21 -0.30 3.36
C THR A 152 -6.12 -0.32 2.30
N SER A 153 -6.47 -0.44 1.02
CA SER A 153 -5.52 -0.40 -0.09
C SER A 153 -6.14 0.15 -1.38
N PHE A 154 -5.31 0.68 -2.26
CA PHE A 154 -5.69 1.12 -3.60
C PHE A 154 -4.70 0.58 -4.63
N ASN A 155 -5.21 0.21 -5.80
CA ASN A 155 -4.41 -0.07 -6.98
C ASN A 155 -5.20 0.39 -8.21
N GLY A 156 -4.56 1.12 -9.11
CA GLY A 156 -5.18 1.54 -10.35
C GLY A 156 -4.17 1.80 -11.44
N TYR A 157 -4.66 1.82 -12.67
CA TYR A 157 -3.86 2.16 -13.85
C TYR A 157 -4.74 2.75 -14.95
N ILE A 158 -4.08 3.44 -15.88
CA ILE A 158 -4.69 3.97 -17.11
C ILE A 158 -4.25 3.08 -18.27
N ASP A 159 -5.21 2.46 -18.98
CA ASP A 159 -4.94 1.88 -20.30
C ASP A 159 -5.10 2.99 -21.34
N GLU A 160 -3.97 3.55 -21.76
CA GLU A 160 -3.96 4.68 -22.69
C GLU A 160 -4.52 4.34 -24.06
N LYS A 161 -4.37 3.08 -24.50
CA LYS A 161 -4.77 2.66 -25.85
C LYS A 161 -6.28 2.64 -25.99
N ASN A 162 -6.98 2.25 -24.92
CA ASN A 162 -8.43 2.10 -24.89
C ASN A 162 -9.12 3.18 -24.05
N GLU A 163 -8.35 4.15 -23.55
CA GLU A 163 -8.82 5.22 -22.66
C GLU A 163 -9.56 4.71 -21.41
N LEU A 164 -9.14 3.55 -20.88
CA LEU A 164 -9.73 2.94 -19.69
C LEU A 164 -9.02 3.46 -18.44
N LEU A 165 -9.80 3.74 -17.40
CA LEU A 165 -9.30 3.92 -16.05
C LEU A 165 -9.75 2.72 -15.20
N HIS A 166 -8.79 2.04 -14.60
CA HIS A 166 -9.02 0.94 -13.67
C HIS A 166 -8.74 1.43 -12.25
N LEU A 167 -9.70 1.25 -11.35
CA LEU A 167 -9.61 1.61 -9.93
C LEU A 167 -9.99 0.38 -9.11
N GLY A 168 -9.11 -0.05 -8.21
CA GLY A 168 -9.29 -1.19 -7.32
C GLY A 168 -9.11 -0.76 -5.88
N TYR A 169 -10.10 -1.05 -5.04
CA TYR A 169 -10.15 -0.67 -3.63
C TYR A 169 -10.18 -1.91 -2.76
N GLY A 170 -9.18 -2.08 -1.90
CA GLY A 170 -9.27 -3.00 -0.77
C GLY A 170 -10.11 -2.35 0.31
N ILE A 171 -11.20 -3.01 0.70
CA ILE A 171 -12.15 -2.50 1.70
C ILE A 171 -12.23 -3.55 2.81
N GLU A 172 -12.00 -3.13 4.05
CA GLU A 172 -11.84 -4.01 5.21
C GLU A 172 -12.97 -5.04 5.33
N SER A 173 -14.22 -4.58 5.23
CA SER A 173 -15.42 -5.41 5.40
C SER A 173 -15.71 -6.37 4.25
N LEU A 174 -15.05 -6.23 3.10
CA LEU A 174 -15.34 -7.03 1.91
C LEU A 174 -14.46 -8.28 1.80
N HIS A 175 -13.29 -8.29 2.45
CA HIS A 175 -12.23 -9.29 2.24
C HIS A 175 -11.99 -9.61 0.74
N SER A 176 -12.23 -8.61 -0.10
CA SER A 176 -12.32 -8.63 -1.56
C SER A 176 -12.08 -7.20 -2.05
N TYR A 177 -11.93 -7.02 -3.36
CA TYR A 177 -11.71 -5.71 -3.97
C TYR A 177 -12.99 -5.20 -4.63
N LEU A 178 -13.31 -3.93 -4.38
CA LEU A 178 -14.20 -3.17 -5.26
C LEU A 178 -13.40 -2.73 -6.48
N HIS A 179 -13.83 -3.15 -7.66
CA HIS A 179 -13.20 -2.76 -8.91
C HIS A 179 -14.14 -1.87 -9.72
N ILE A 180 -13.64 -0.71 -10.16
CA ILE A 180 -14.34 0.24 -11.02
C ILE A 180 -13.53 0.38 -12.31
N THR A 181 -14.19 0.15 -13.44
CA THR A 181 -13.64 0.45 -14.76
C THR A 181 -14.43 1.59 -15.36
N VAL A 182 -13.72 2.65 -15.75
CA VAL A 182 -14.29 3.83 -16.39
C VAL A 182 -13.77 3.94 -17.81
N PHE A 183 -14.66 4.17 -18.77
CA PHE A 183 -14.28 4.26 -20.18
C PHE A 183 -15.29 5.07 -21.00
N PRO A 184 -14.89 5.70 -22.11
CA PRO A 184 -15.82 6.47 -22.96
C PRO A 184 -17.00 5.64 -23.45
N ILE A 185 -18.15 6.31 -23.62
CA ILE A 185 -19.34 5.69 -24.22
C ILE A 185 -19.10 5.45 -25.71
N SER A 186 -18.99 4.17 -26.08
CA SER A 186 -19.00 3.70 -27.47
C SER A 186 -20.30 2.96 -27.83
N LEU A 187 -20.97 2.36 -26.84
CA LEU A 187 -22.24 1.65 -26.98
C LEU A 187 -23.23 2.21 -25.97
N ASN A 188 -24.51 2.30 -26.33
CA ASN A 188 -25.57 2.68 -25.39
C ASN A 188 -25.73 1.62 -24.30
N LEU A 189 -26.13 2.04 -23.09
CA LEU A 189 -26.28 1.15 -21.94
C LEU A 189 -27.09 -0.12 -22.25
N GLU A 190 -28.21 0.04 -22.96
CA GLU A 190 -29.13 -1.06 -23.32
C GLU A 190 -28.47 -2.16 -24.18
N GLN A 191 -27.36 -1.86 -24.87
CA GLN A 191 -26.62 -2.85 -25.67
C GLN A 191 -25.83 -3.84 -24.80
N TYR A 192 -25.71 -3.57 -23.50
CA TYR A 192 -25.07 -4.47 -22.55
C TYR A 192 -26.05 -5.41 -21.83
N ILE A 193 -27.34 -5.37 -22.18
CA ILE A 193 -28.33 -6.31 -21.66
C ILE A 193 -27.97 -7.72 -22.15
N GLY A 194 -27.60 -8.57 -21.21
CA GLY A 194 -27.48 -10.01 -21.42
C GLY A 194 -28.54 -10.78 -20.64
N ASN A 195 -28.47 -12.10 -20.71
CA ASN A 195 -29.30 -12.99 -19.91
C ASN A 195 -29.17 -12.63 -18.42
N ASN A 196 -30.31 -12.54 -17.72
CA ASN A 196 -30.39 -12.24 -16.28
C ASN A 196 -29.91 -10.84 -15.87
N THR A 197 -29.96 -9.88 -16.80
CA THR A 197 -29.79 -8.46 -16.47
C THR A 197 -31.06 -7.94 -15.80
N VAL A 198 -30.90 -7.31 -14.65
CA VAL A 198 -31.96 -6.64 -13.90
C VAL A 198 -31.76 -5.14 -14.01
N HIS A 199 -32.81 -4.42 -14.37
CA HIS A 199 -32.79 -2.97 -14.41
C HIS A 199 -32.96 -2.40 -12.99
N ARG A 200 -32.11 -1.46 -12.63
CA ARG A 200 -32.16 -0.66 -11.41
C ARG A 200 -32.01 0.82 -11.77
N THR A 201 -32.23 1.68 -10.80
CA THR A 201 -32.15 3.14 -10.99
C THR A 201 -31.51 3.74 -9.74
N LEU A 202 -30.52 4.62 -9.93
CA LEU A 202 -29.97 5.45 -8.84
C LEU A 202 -30.99 6.53 -8.44
N LYS A 203 -30.87 7.10 -7.24
CA LYS A 203 -31.74 8.20 -6.77
C LYS A 203 -31.88 9.39 -7.73
N ASP A 204 -30.85 9.68 -8.53
CA ASP A 204 -30.87 10.79 -9.49
C ASP A 204 -31.54 10.44 -10.84
N GLY A 205 -32.08 9.23 -10.98
CA GLY A 205 -32.73 8.75 -12.19
C GLY A 205 -31.79 8.03 -13.16
N THR A 206 -30.48 7.95 -12.88
CA THR A 206 -29.52 7.22 -13.71
C THR A 206 -29.89 5.74 -13.77
N LYS A 207 -30.06 5.22 -14.99
CA LYS A 207 -30.32 3.79 -15.23
C LYS A 207 -29.07 2.96 -14.92
N VAL A 208 -29.27 1.82 -14.27
CA VAL A 208 -28.24 0.86 -13.91
C VAL A 208 -28.63 -0.53 -14.38
N LEU A 209 -27.69 -1.24 -14.99
CA LEU A 209 -27.82 -2.66 -15.31
C LEU A 209 -27.09 -3.48 -14.26
N TYR A 210 -27.82 -4.32 -13.53
CA TYR A 210 -27.28 -5.29 -12.59
C TYR A 210 -27.26 -6.70 -13.21
N ARG A 211 -26.14 -7.41 -13.11
CA ARG A 211 -26.05 -8.80 -13.57
C ARG A 211 -26.32 -9.77 -12.42
N ALA A 212 -27.57 -10.17 -12.26
CA ALA A 212 -28.03 -10.92 -11.09
C ALA A 212 -27.42 -12.32 -10.95
N ASN A 213 -27.29 -13.03 -12.07
CA ASN A 213 -26.81 -14.42 -12.09
C ASN A 213 -25.35 -14.53 -12.54
N PHE A 214 -24.52 -13.53 -12.20
CA PHE A 214 -23.09 -13.64 -12.36
C PHE A 214 -22.49 -14.24 -11.08
N ASP A 215 -22.16 -15.53 -11.11
CA ASP A 215 -21.79 -16.27 -9.90
C ASP A 215 -20.49 -15.76 -9.24
N LEU A 216 -19.62 -15.13 -10.02
CA LEU A 216 -18.30 -14.69 -9.55
C LEU A 216 -18.32 -13.33 -8.84
N ALA A 217 -19.27 -12.44 -9.16
CA ALA A 217 -19.29 -11.08 -8.63
C ALA A 217 -20.69 -10.47 -8.60
N TYR A 218 -20.91 -9.51 -7.70
CA TYR A 218 -21.93 -8.48 -7.91
C TYR A 218 -21.38 -7.50 -8.93
N GLU A 219 -22.06 -7.29 -10.05
CA GLU A 219 -21.61 -6.39 -11.12
C GLU A 219 -22.75 -5.46 -11.54
N ILE A 220 -22.50 -4.15 -11.49
CA ILE A 220 -23.39 -3.13 -12.05
C ILE A 220 -22.71 -2.34 -13.16
N ARG A 221 -23.51 -1.82 -14.08
CA ARG A 221 -23.07 -0.91 -15.14
C ARG A 221 -24.03 0.26 -15.30
N PHE A 222 -23.50 1.45 -15.45
CA PHE A 222 -24.28 2.65 -15.77
C PHE A 222 -23.47 3.63 -16.62
N GLN A 223 -24.15 4.63 -17.15
CA GLN A 223 -23.56 5.67 -18.01
C GLN A 223 -23.89 7.04 -17.43
N LYS A 224 -22.87 7.90 -17.30
CA LYS A 224 -23.02 9.26 -16.80
C LYS A 224 -21.87 10.14 -17.31
N ASP A 225 -22.16 11.40 -17.64
CA ASP A 225 -21.19 12.39 -18.11
C ASP A 225 -20.28 11.92 -19.27
N GLY A 226 -20.86 11.18 -20.22
CA GLY A 226 -20.12 10.67 -21.40
C GLY A 226 -19.24 9.45 -21.13
N LEU A 227 -19.30 8.88 -19.94
CA LEU A 227 -18.51 7.72 -19.50
C LEU A 227 -19.41 6.54 -19.12
N ASN A 228 -18.92 5.33 -19.41
CA ASN A 228 -19.39 4.09 -18.82
C ASN A 228 -18.67 3.84 -17.50
N TYR A 229 -19.43 3.41 -16.51
CA TYR A 229 -18.93 2.91 -15.24
C TYR A 229 -19.33 1.45 -15.11
N LYS A 230 -18.34 0.58 -14.92
CA LYS A 230 -18.54 -0.82 -14.58
C LYS A 230 -17.97 -1.03 -13.18
N MET A 231 -18.82 -1.38 -12.23
CA MET A 231 -18.41 -1.66 -10.85
C MET A 231 -18.65 -3.13 -10.54
N ALA A 232 -17.68 -3.77 -9.89
CA ALA A 232 -17.79 -5.17 -9.51
C ALA A 232 -17.11 -5.46 -8.17
N VAL A 233 -17.70 -6.38 -7.41
CA VAL A 233 -17.11 -6.97 -6.20
C VAL A 233 -17.23 -8.48 -6.27
N GLY A 234 -16.11 -9.19 -6.13
CA GLY A 234 -16.09 -10.65 -6.17
C GLY A 234 -16.85 -11.28 -5.00
N LYS A 235 -17.69 -12.30 -5.27
CA LYS A 235 -18.59 -12.94 -4.29
C LYS A 235 -17.92 -13.93 -3.34
N LYS A 236 -16.77 -14.48 -3.72
CA LYS A 236 -16.17 -15.68 -3.10
C LYS A 236 -15.80 -15.51 -1.62
N ASN A 237 -15.43 -14.31 -1.21
CA ASN A 237 -14.92 -14.02 0.14
C ASN A 237 -15.69 -12.87 0.83
N LEU A 238 -16.88 -12.52 0.33
CA LEU A 238 -17.65 -11.43 0.94
C LEU A 238 -18.01 -11.77 2.37
N SER A 239 -18.02 -10.77 3.24
CA SER A 239 -18.80 -10.88 4.46
C SER A 239 -20.26 -11.19 4.08
N GLU A 240 -20.92 -12.07 4.84
CA GLU A 240 -22.27 -12.57 4.54
C GLU A 240 -23.36 -11.49 4.40
N LYS A 241 -23.01 -10.21 4.60
CA LYS A 241 -23.91 -9.06 4.55
C LYS A 241 -23.81 -8.22 3.26
N PHE A 242 -22.77 -8.33 2.44
CA PHE A 242 -22.65 -7.48 1.25
C PHE A 242 -23.59 -7.93 0.13
N THR A 243 -24.38 -7.00 -0.40
CA THR A 243 -25.40 -7.21 -1.40
C THR A 243 -25.24 -6.26 -2.59
N VAL A 244 -26.12 -6.41 -3.59
CA VAL A 244 -26.19 -5.44 -4.69
C VAL A 244 -26.61 -4.05 -4.21
N ASP A 245 -27.39 -3.94 -3.14
CA ASP A 245 -27.87 -2.65 -2.65
C ASP A 245 -26.73 -1.83 -2.05
N ASP A 246 -25.74 -2.49 -1.42
CA ASP A 246 -24.50 -1.83 -0.99
C ASP A 246 -23.70 -1.30 -2.18
N LEU A 247 -23.60 -2.09 -3.26
CA LEU A 247 -22.93 -1.65 -4.49
C LEU A 247 -23.66 -0.47 -5.15
N MET A 248 -24.99 -0.44 -5.08
CA MET A 248 -25.81 0.69 -5.52
C MET A 248 -25.57 1.92 -4.64
N GLN A 249 -25.48 1.79 -3.32
CA GLN A 249 -25.18 2.91 -2.42
C GLN A 249 -23.81 3.54 -2.72
N ILE A 250 -22.80 2.71 -2.99
CA ILE A 250 -21.48 3.20 -3.41
C ILE A 250 -21.61 4.00 -4.71
N ALA A 251 -22.35 3.48 -5.71
CA ALA A 251 -22.59 4.18 -6.96
C ALA A 251 -23.35 5.51 -6.79
N GLU A 252 -24.31 5.57 -5.87
CA GLU A 252 -25.03 6.80 -5.53
C GLU A 252 -24.14 7.87 -4.87
N SER A 253 -23.08 7.45 -4.17
CA SER A 253 -22.14 8.37 -3.55
C SER A 253 -21.18 9.03 -4.54
N MET A 254 -21.09 8.53 -5.77
CA MET A 254 -20.08 8.95 -6.74
C MET A 254 -20.31 10.38 -7.23
N LYS A 255 -19.24 11.18 -7.29
CA LYS A 255 -19.24 12.59 -7.71
C LYS A 255 -18.03 12.94 -8.55
#